data_AF-A0A2H9QX05-F1
#
_entry.id   AF-A0A2H9QX05-F1
#
_cell.length_a   1.000
_cell.length_b   1.000
_cell.length_c   1.000
_cell.angle_alpha   90.00
_cell.angle_beta   90.00
_cell.angle_gamma   90.00
#
_symmetry.space_group_name_H-M   'P 1'
#
loop_
_entity.id
_entity.type
_entity.pdbx_description
1 polymer ?
#
loop_
_entity_poly.entity_id
_entity_poly.type
_entity_poly.pdbx_seq_one_letter_code
_entity_poly.pdbx_strand_id
1 'polypeptide(L)' 'MRTTVELNDAVYKRIVNEYGKRNISKTINELLFGYFFRKKKKDMFGIDPWLKKVGMKDLRDEYERNI' A
#
# COMPACT_ATOMS: atom_id res chain seq x y z
N MET A 1 -6.92 11.77 -20.14
CA MET A 1 -8.20 11.07 -20.37
C MET A 1 -9.20 11.58 -19.34
N ARG A 2 -10.43 11.93 -19.75
CA ARG A 2 -11.50 12.35 -18.83
C ARG A 2 -12.49 11.20 -18.72
N THR A 3 -12.91 10.91 -17.49
CA THR A 3 -13.85 9.84 -17.19
C THR A 3 -15.03 10.44 -16.44
N THR A 4 -16.24 10.14 -16.91
CA THR A 4 -17.48 10.50 -16.22
C THR A 4 -17.89 9.30 -15.37
N VAL A 5 -18.24 9.56 -14.11
CA VAL A 5 -18.65 8.52 -13.16
C VAL A 5 -19.93 9.00 -12.49
N GLU A 6 -20.92 8.12 -12.42
CA GLU A 6 -22.14 8.37 -11.64
C GLU A 6 -21.86 8.09 -10.17
N LEU A 7 -22.21 9.02 -9.30
CA LEU A 7 -21.95 8.95 -7.88
C LEU A 7 -23.25 9.18 -7.12
N ASN A 8 -23.46 8.44 -6.03
CA ASN A 8 -24.61 8.67 -5.17
C ASN A 8 -24.50 10.06 -4.51
N ASP A 9 -25.60 10.82 -4.53
CA ASP A 9 -25.65 12.19 -3.98
C ASP A 9 -25.24 12.28 -2.51
N ALA A 10 -25.58 11.27 -1.70
CA ALA A 10 -25.19 11.25 -0.29
C ALA A 10 -23.66 11.13 -0.14
N VAL A 11 -23.02 10.34 -1.00
CA VAL A 11 -21.57 10.17 -1.02
C VAL A 11 -20.90 11.45 -1.52
N TYR A 12 -21.45 12.07 -2.57
CA TYR A 12 -20.95 13.36 -3.05
C TYR A 12 -21.00 14.45 -1.97
N LYS A 13 -22.14 14.58 -1.27
CA LYS A 13 -22.28 15.53 -0.16
C LYS A 13 -21.26 15.30 0.95
N ARG A 14 -21.00 14.03 1.33
CA ARG A 14 -19.98 13.71 2.33
C ARG A 14 -18.58 14.12 1.87
N ILE A 15 -18.20 13.79 0.63
CA ILE A 15 -16.89 14.16 0.08
C ILE A 15 -16.72 15.68 0.05
N VAL A 16 -17.75 16.42 -0.37
CA VAL A 16 -17.71 17.89 -0.41
C VAL A 16 -17.59 18.49 0.98
N ASN A 17 -18.26 17.92 1.98
CA ASN A 17 -18.17 18.40 3.36
C ASN A 17 -16.79 18.15 3.97
N GLU A 18 -16.17 17.00 3.70
CA GLU A 18 -14.87 16.65 4.29
C GLU A 18 -13.68 17.29 3.57
N TYR A 19 -13.71 17.35 2.23
CA TYR A 19 -12.56 17.77 1.41
C TYR A 19 -12.78 19.10 0.70
N GLY A 20 -13.99 19.67 0.80
CA GLY A 20 -14.37 20.90 0.11
C GLY A 20 -14.79 20.67 -1.34
N LYS A 21 -15.39 21.70 -1.95
CA LYS A 21 -15.91 21.65 -3.33
C LYS A 21 -14.80 21.71 -4.40
N ARG A 22 -13.60 22.14 -4.04
CA ARG A 22 -12.45 22.25 -4.95
C ARG A 22 -11.73 20.91 -5.06
N ASN A 23 -11.29 20.55 -6.27
CA ASN A 23 -10.47 19.36 -6.55
C ASN A 23 -11.11 17.99 -6.27
N ILE A 24 -12.44 17.87 -6.30
CA ILE A 24 -13.18 16.61 -6.05
C ILE A 24 -12.65 15.44 -6.89
N SER A 25 -12.37 15.66 -8.18
CA SER A 25 -11.84 14.61 -9.05
C SER A 25 -10.48 14.08 -8.58
N LYS A 26 -9.63 14.95 -8.03
CA LYS A 26 -8.33 14.55 -7.48
C LYS A 26 -8.53 13.71 -6.22
N THR A 27 -9.39 14.16 -5.33
CA THR A 27 -9.74 13.45 -4.09
C THR A 27 -10.30 12.06 -4.38
N ILE A 28 -11.25 11.94 -5.32
CA ILE A 28 -11.83 10.65 -5.71
C ILE A 28 -10.73 9.70 -6.20
N ASN A 29 -9.83 10.18 -7.07
CA ASN A 29 -8.74 9.36 -7.59
C ASN A 29 -7.77 8.92 -6.50
N GLU A 30 -7.39 9.81 -5.57
CA GLU A 30 -6.52 9.45 -4.45
C GLU A 30 -7.17 8.42 -3.51
N LEU A 31 -8.48 8.55 -3.26
CA LEU A 31 -9.24 7.66 -2.39
C LEU A 31 -9.40 6.26 -3.03
N LEU A 32 -9.74 6.21 -4.32
CA LEU A 32 -9.80 4.97 -5.09
C LEU A 32 -8.41 4.33 -5.18
N PHE A 33 -7.37 5.12 -5.44
CA PHE A 33 -6.00 4.63 -5.49
C PHE A 33 -5.57 4.03 -4.14
N GLY A 34 -5.87 4.73 -3.05
CA GLY A 34 -5.64 4.28 -1.69
C GLY A 34 -6.37 2.97 -1.38
N TYR A 35 -7.62 2.82 -1.82
CA TYR A 35 -8.40 1.62 -1.58
C TYR A 35 -7.87 0.41 -2.37
N PHE A 36 -7.65 0.58 -3.68
CA PHE A 36 -7.31 -0.53 -4.56
C PHE A 36 -5.82 -0.90 -4.58
N PHE A 37 -4.92 0.10 -4.44
CA PHE A 37 -3.49 -0.11 -4.68
C PHE A 37 -2.63 -0.04 -3.41
N ARG A 38 -3.10 0.59 -2.32
CA ARG A 38 -2.28 0.74 -1.09
C ARG A 38 -2.00 -0.58 -0.37
N LYS A 39 -2.85 -1.60 -0.55
CA LYS A 39 -2.61 -2.96 -0.01
C LYS A 39 -1.65 -3.81 -0.88
N LYS A 40 -1.29 -3.36 -2.08
CA LYS A 40 -0.43 -4.12 -3.02
C LYS A 40 1.02 -3.66 -3.06
N LYS A 41 1.49 -2.89 -2.08
CA LYS A 41 2.92 -2.91 -1.76
C LYS A 41 3.23 -4.25 -1.06
N LYS A 42 3.18 -5.35 -1.83
CA LYS A 42 4.17 -6.40 -1.60
C LYS A 42 5.50 -5.66 -1.75
N ASP A 43 6.27 -5.58 -0.68
CA ASP A 43 7.64 -5.10 -0.78
C ASP A 43 8.25 -5.77 -2.01
N MET A 44 8.89 -4.99 -2.88
CA MET A 44 9.66 -5.54 -4.02
C MET A 44 10.78 -6.48 -3.54
N PHE A 45 10.99 -6.54 -2.22
CA PHE A 45 11.67 -7.58 -1.46
C PHE A 45 10.63 -8.41 -0.73
N GLY A 46 9.94 -9.32 -1.44
CA GLY A 46 9.02 -10.29 -0.85
C GLY A 46 9.77 -11.26 0.07
N ILE A 47 10.27 -10.76 1.19
CA ILE A 47 10.85 -11.56 2.26
C ILE A 47 9.64 -12.05 3.05
N ASP A 48 9.20 -13.26 2.75
CA ASP A 48 8.19 -13.91 3.57
C ASP A 48 8.62 -13.86 5.05
N PRO A 49 7.68 -13.74 6.01
CA PRO A 49 8.00 -13.72 7.43
C PRO A 49 8.85 -14.91 7.91
N TRP A 50 8.79 -16.06 7.22
CA TRP A 50 9.62 -17.23 7.52
C TRP A 50 11.11 -17.03 7.19
N LEU A 51 11.45 -16.20 6.19
CA LEU A 51 12.84 -15.83 5.88
C LEU A 51 13.48 -14.96 6.97
N LYS A 52 12.68 -14.22 7.76
CA LYS A 52 13.21 -13.46 8.91
C LYS A 52 13.61 -14.36 10.10
N LYS A 53 13.10 -15.60 10.15
CA LYS A 53 13.32 -16.52 11.29
C LYS A 53 14.58 -17.37 11.17
N VAL A 54 15.12 -17.55 9.97
CA VAL A 54 16.38 -18.28 9.79
C VAL A 54 17.50 -17.28 10.10
N GLY A 55 17.83 -17.21 11.38
CA GLY A 55 18.85 -16.30 11.88
C GLY A 55 20.15 -16.50 11.10
N MET A 56 20.71 -15.40 10.60
CA MET A 56 22.11 -15.25 10.16
C MET A 56 23.16 -15.63 11.23
N LYS A 57 22.75 -16.32 12.30
CA LYS A 57 23.59 -16.78 13.38
C LYS A 57 24.29 -18.10 13.05
N ASP A 58 23.69 -18.97 12.21
CA ASP A 58 24.25 -20.29 11.88
C ASP A 58 25.29 -20.29 10.75
N LEU A 59 25.40 -19.21 9.97
CA LEU A 59 26.34 -19.16 8.84
C LEU A 59 27.73 -18.60 9.20
N ARG A 60 27.97 -18.25 10.47
CA ARG A 60 29.27 -17.72 10.92
C ARG A 60 30.19 -18.77 11.54
N ASP A 61 29.68 -19.95 11.89
CA ASP A 61 30.43 -20.94 12.69
C ASP A 61 31.16 -22.01 11.86
N GLU A 62 31.10 -21.95 10.52
CA GLU A 62 31.74 -22.97 9.68
C GLU A 62 33.24 -22.71 9.46
N TYR A 63 33.71 -21.48 9.65
CA TYR A 63 35.14 -21.11 9.49
C TYR A 63 36.02 -21.38 10.71
N GLU A 64 35.45 -21.70 11.89
CA GLU A 64 36.23 -21.92 13.13
C GLU A 64 36.37 -23.40 13.53
N ARG A 65 35.83 -24.35 12.77
CA ARG A 65 35.92 -25.80 13.09
C ARG A 65 37.13 -26.54 12.51
N ASN A 66 38.11 -25.84 11.95
CA ASN A 66 39.35 -26.44 11.42
C ASN A 66 40.61 -25.71 11.92
N ILE A 67 40.76 -25.58 13.24
CA ILE A 67 42.05 -25.36 13.93
C ILE A 67 42.29 -26.53 14.88
#